data_AF-A0A1Q5HDL8-F1
#
_entry.id   AF-A0A1Q5HDL8-F1
#
_cell.length_a   1.000
_cell.length_b   1.000
_cell.length_c   1.000
_cell.angle_alpha   90.00
_cell.angle_beta   90.00
_cell.angle_gamma   90.00
#
_symmetry.space_group_name_H-M   'P 1'
#
loop_
_entity.id
_entity.type
_entity.pdbx_description
1 polymer ?
#
loop_
_entity_poly.entity_id
_entity_poly.type
_entity_poly.pdbx_seq_one_letter_code
_entity_poly.pdbx_strand_id
1 'polypeptide(L)'
;MADQMQDRAGVAVLVCDPDGPPIATESDALDLIGAAFLGATVVAVPATRLDPGFFTLGTRFAGEVMQKFVNYRLRLAVVGDISAYLERSGALRALVAESNRHDQVWFVPDLDALDDRLRATT
;
A
#
# COMPACT_ATOMS: atom_id res chain seq x y z
N MET A 1 -9.47 2.12 14.48
CA MET A 1 -8.89 1.29 15.57
C MET A 1 -7.36 1.30 15.41
N ALA A 2 -6.60 0.36 16.00
CA ALA A 2 -5.13 0.37 15.93
C ALA A 2 -4.61 -0.60 14.86
N ASP A 3 -3.54 -0.20 14.17
CA ASP A 3 -2.84 -1.02 13.20
C ASP A 3 -2.19 -2.23 13.89
N GLN A 4 -2.22 -3.39 13.25
CA GLN A 4 -1.80 -4.66 13.85
C GLN A 4 -0.73 -5.35 13.04
N MET A 5 0.29 -5.86 13.72
CA MET A 5 1.27 -6.75 13.12
C MET A 5 0.69 -8.16 13.04
N GLN A 6 0.72 -8.75 11.85
CA GLN A 6 0.22 -10.10 11.56
C GLN A 6 1.29 -10.90 10.80
N ASP A 7 1.39 -12.19 11.11
CA ASP A 7 2.07 -13.12 10.21
C ASP A 7 1.11 -13.51 9.09
N ARG A 8 1.51 -13.24 7.85
CA ARG A 8 0.74 -13.57 6.65
C ARG A 8 1.64 -14.30 5.67
N ALA A 9 1.30 -15.55 5.37
CA ALA A 9 2.10 -16.43 4.52
C ALA A 9 3.59 -16.52 4.95
N GLY A 10 3.88 -16.47 6.27
CA GLY A 10 5.24 -16.50 6.80
C GLY A 10 6.00 -15.16 6.69
N VAL A 11 5.29 -14.08 6.37
CA VAL A 11 5.83 -12.72 6.25
C VAL A 11 5.19 -11.83 7.32
N ALA A 12 6.00 -11.03 8.02
CA ALA A 12 5.51 -10.06 8.98
C ALA A 12 4.91 -8.84 8.25
N VAL A 13 3.59 -8.67 8.38
CA VAL A 13 2.81 -7.62 7.71
C VAL A 13 2.20 -6.69 8.75
N LEU A 14 2.41 -5.38 8.60
CA LEU A 14 1.64 -4.38 9.33
C LEU A 14 0.31 -4.17 8.60
N VAL A 15 -0.77 -4.71 9.15
CA VAL A 15 -2.13 -4.55 8.61
C VAL A 15 -2.75 -3.30 9.23
N CYS A 16 -2.99 -2.31 8.37
CA CYS A 16 -3.57 -1.04 8.76
C CYS A 16 -5.09 -1.18 8.91
N ASP A 17 -5.63 -0.67 10.01
CA ASP A 17 -7.07 -0.73 10.29
C ASP A 17 -7.83 0.25 9.38
N PRO A 18 -8.92 -0.15 8.70
CA PRO A 18 -9.68 0.74 7.81
C PRO A 18 -10.23 2.01 8.48
N ASP A 19 -10.50 1.94 9.79
CA ASP A 19 -10.95 3.08 10.62
C ASP A 19 -9.77 3.81 11.28
N GLY A 20 -8.54 3.58 10.81
CA GLY A 20 -7.35 4.32 11.20
C GLY A 20 -7.26 5.72 10.56
N PRO A 21 -6.30 6.55 10.97
CA PRO A 21 -6.14 7.90 10.43
C PRO A 21 -5.83 7.84 8.91
N PRO A 22 -6.38 8.78 8.11
CA PRO A 22 -6.12 8.84 6.69
C PRO A 22 -4.66 9.21 6.40
N ILE A 23 -4.16 8.79 5.25
CA ILE A 23 -2.82 9.07 4.73
C ILE A 23 -2.99 10.10 3.63
N ALA A 24 -2.86 11.38 4.00
CA ALA A 24 -3.07 12.51 3.09
C ALA A 24 -1.77 13.29 2.84
N THR A 25 -0.73 13.03 3.62
CA THR A 25 0.55 13.73 3.54
C THR A 25 1.73 12.76 3.57
N GLU A 26 2.89 13.27 3.17
CA GLU A 26 4.15 12.56 3.30
C GLU A 26 4.49 12.20 4.75
N SER A 27 4.06 13.00 5.72
CA SER A 27 4.29 12.75 7.14
C SER A 27 3.51 11.53 7.60
N ASP A 28 2.23 11.41 7.20
CA ASP A 28 1.39 10.27 7.55
C ASP A 28 1.99 8.94 7.02
N ALA A 29 2.59 8.99 5.82
CA ALA A 29 3.30 7.85 5.26
C ALA A 29 4.58 7.51 6.04
N LEU A 30 5.32 8.51 6.52
CA LEU A 30 6.51 8.31 7.36
C LEU A 30 6.15 7.72 8.73
N ASP A 31 5.03 8.14 9.31
CA ASP A 31 4.54 7.59 10.59
C ASP A 31 4.22 6.09 10.47
N LEU A 32 3.60 5.68 9.36
CA LEU A 32 3.36 4.27 9.04
C LEU A 32 4.64 3.47 8.83
N ILE A 33 5.61 4.06 8.11
CA ILE A 33 6.94 3.47 7.93
C ILE A 33 7.61 3.26 9.30
N GLY A 34 7.52 4.26 10.19
CA GLY A 34 8.02 4.17 11.56
C GLY A 34 7.38 3.04 12.36
N ALA A 35 6.06 2.87 12.26
CA ALA A 35 5.34 1.77 12.89
C ALA A 35 5.75 0.40 12.32
N ALA A 36 5.99 0.32 11.01
CA ALA A 36 6.40 -0.93 10.34
C ALA A 36 7.80 -1.39 10.77
N PHE A 37 8.71 -0.46 11.09
CA PHE A 37 10.06 -0.80 11.57
C PHE A 37 10.10 -1.59 12.89
N LEU A 38 8.97 -1.75 13.58
CA LEU A 38 8.84 -2.63 14.75
C LEU A 38 8.95 -4.13 14.41
N GLY A 39 9.01 -4.51 13.13
CA GLY A 39 9.23 -5.89 12.70
C GLY A 39 8.52 -6.31 11.41
N ALA A 40 7.77 -5.41 10.76
CA ALA A 40 7.12 -5.70 9.49
C ALA A 40 8.07 -5.48 8.32
N THR A 41 7.91 -6.31 7.28
CA THR A 41 8.58 -6.15 5.98
C THR A 41 7.62 -5.69 4.88
N VAL A 42 6.32 -5.79 5.16
CA VAL A 42 5.22 -5.39 4.29
C VAL A 42 4.24 -4.53 5.09
N VAL A 43 3.70 -3.49 4.47
CA VAL A 43 2.63 -2.66 5.05
C VAL A 43 1.40 -2.77 4.17
N ALA A 44 0.33 -3.34 4.72
CA ALA A 44 -0.96 -3.50 4.06
C ALA A 44 -1.88 -2.33 4.45
N VAL A 45 -2.10 -1.42 3.50
CA VAL A 45 -2.87 -0.19 3.68
C VAL A 45 -4.21 -0.32 2.96
N PRO A 46 -5.36 -0.23 3.65
CA PRO A 46 -6.65 -0.13 3.01
C PRO A 46 -6.71 1.05 2.04
N ALA A 47 -7.21 0.84 0.83
CA ALA A 47 -7.37 1.88 -0.18
C ALA A 47 -8.24 3.05 0.33
N THR A 48 -9.14 2.78 1.28
CA THR A 48 -9.98 3.78 1.95
C THR A 48 -9.23 4.72 2.89
N ARG A 49 -8.03 4.34 3.38
CA ARG A 49 -7.18 5.23 4.17
C ARG A 49 -6.37 6.20 3.31
N LEU A 50 -6.14 5.87 2.05
CA LEU A 50 -5.39 6.74 1.15
C LEU A 50 -6.29 7.89 0.70
N ASP A 51 -5.78 9.12 0.79
CA ASP A 51 -6.49 10.27 0.26
C ASP A 51 -6.82 10.08 -1.24
N PRO A 52 -8.01 10.49 -1.72
CA PRO A 52 -8.36 10.38 -3.14
C PRO A 52 -7.33 11.02 -4.10
N GLY A 53 -6.57 12.01 -3.63
CA GLY A 53 -5.44 12.61 -4.32
C GLY A 53 -4.29 11.64 -4.62
N PHE A 54 -4.18 10.52 -3.89
CA PHE A 54 -3.27 9.42 -4.20
C PHE A 54 -3.64 8.75 -5.54
N PHE A 55 -4.93 8.59 -5.84
CA PHE A 55 -5.39 7.97 -7.09
C PHE A 55 -5.46 8.97 -8.26
N THR A 56 -5.18 10.24 -8.00
CA THR A 56 -5.20 11.33 -9.00
C THR A 56 -3.78 11.67 -9.42
N LEU A 57 -3.27 11.00 -10.46
CA LEU A 57 -1.92 11.22 -10.97
C LEU A 57 -1.77 12.61 -11.57
N GLY A 58 -1.12 13.49 -10.80
CA GLY A 58 -0.90 14.90 -11.11
C GLY A 58 -0.42 15.69 -9.88
N THR A 59 -0.72 15.17 -8.68
CA THR A 59 -0.36 15.74 -7.38
C THR A 59 1.06 15.42 -6.92
N ARG A 60 1.80 14.53 -7.61
CA ARG A 60 3.07 13.91 -7.18
C ARG A 60 3.01 13.08 -5.90
N PHE A 61 2.01 13.31 -5.06
CA PHE A 61 1.77 12.66 -3.78
C PHE A 61 1.91 11.13 -3.83
N ALA A 62 1.23 10.46 -4.77
CA ALA A 62 1.31 9.01 -4.88
C ALA A 62 2.75 8.51 -5.11
N GLY A 63 3.47 9.19 -6.01
CA GLY A 63 4.87 8.91 -6.30
C GLY A 63 5.76 9.11 -5.08
N GLU A 64 5.58 10.21 -4.36
CA GLU A 64 6.34 10.53 -3.15
C GLU A 64 6.10 9.51 -2.05
N VAL A 65 4.85 9.12 -1.80
CA VAL A 65 4.50 8.07 -0.82
C VAL A 65 5.14 6.74 -1.21
N MET A 66 4.89 6.25 -2.43
CA MET A 66 5.46 4.98 -2.91
C MET A 66 7.00 4.98 -2.85
N GLN A 67 7.63 6.08 -3.25
CA GLN A 67 9.09 6.22 -3.26
C GLN A 67 9.66 6.14 -1.84
N LYS A 68 8.97 6.66 -0.82
CA LYS A 68 9.42 6.48 0.57
C LYS A 68 9.45 5.00 0.95
N PHE A 69 8.39 4.24 0.72
CA PHE A 69 8.37 2.80 1.02
C PHE A 69 9.55 2.06 0.34
N VAL A 70 9.81 2.36 -0.93
CA VAL A 70 10.98 1.84 -1.66
C VAL A 70 12.30 2.24 -1.00
N ASN A 71 12.49 3.53 -0.66
CA ASN A 71 13.72 4.03 -0.04
C ASN A 71 13.99 3.39 1.32
N TYR A 72 12.93 3.13 2.10
CA TYR A 72 13.01 2.47 3.40
C TYR A 72 13.00 0.93 3.30
N ARG A 73 12.99 0.38 2.08
CA ARG A 73 12.98 -1.07 1.79
C ARG A 73 11.81 -1.82 2.43
N LEU A 74 10.67 -1.14 2.55
CA LEU A 74 9.40 -1.73 2.96
C LEU A 74 8.53 -1.94 1.74
N ARG A 75 7.88 -3.11 1.64
CA ARG A 75 6.90 -3.35 0.59
C ARG A 75 5.58 -2.70 0.97
N LEU A 76 4.99 -1.94 0.05
CA LEU A 76 3.66 -1.35 0.21
C LEU A 76 2.63 -2.24 -0.49
N ALA A 77 1.58 -2.63 0.21
CA ALA A 77 0.40 -3.27 -0.37
C ALA A 77 -0.81 -2.37 -0.16
N VAL A 78 -1.37 -1.82 -1.23
CA VAL A 78 -2.65 -1.12 -1.23
C VAL A 78 -3.76 -2.17 -1.39
N VAL A 79 -4.61 -2.29 -0.38
CA VAL A 79 -5.62 -3.34 -0.26
C VAL A 79 -7.01 -2.75 -0.40
N GLY A 80 -7.78 -3.21 -1.38
CA GLY A 80 -9.18 -2.82 -1.56
C GLY A 80 -9.55 -2.55 -3.01
N ASP A 81 -10.84 -2.36 -3.23
CA ASP A 81 -11.37 -2.07 -4.56
C ASP A 81 -11.08 -0.62 -4.99
N ILE A 82 -10.28 -0.49 -6.04
CA ILE A 82 -9.96 0.79 -6.71
C ILE A 82 -10.49 0.85 -8.14
N SER A 83 -11.38 -0.05 -8.54
CA SER A 83 -11.90 -0.17 -9.91
C SER A 83 -12.49 1.15 -10.42
N ALA A 84 -13.24 1.86 -9.58
CA ALA A 84 -13.80 3.17 -9.91
C ALA A 84 -12.71 4.22 -10.25
N TYR A 85 -11.54 4.18 -9.61
CA TYR A 85 -10.42 5.05 -9.95
C TYR A 85 -9.72 4.61 -11.24
N LEU A 86 -9.56 3.29 -11.42
CA LEU A 86 -8.96 2.69 -12.60
C LEU A 86 -9.76 2.98 -13.87
N GLU A 87 -11.09 2.96 -13.80
CA GLU A 87 -11.97 3.29 -14.92
C GLU A 87 -11.78 4.74 -15.37
N ARG A 88 -11.65 5.66 -14.42
CA ARG A 88 -11.53 7.11 -14.66
C ARG A 88 -10.15 7.55 -15.13
N SER A 89 -9.10 6.76 -14.89
CA SER A 89 -7.71 7.19 -15.15
C SER A 89 -6.88 6.09 -15.82
N GLY A 90 -6.60 6.28 -17.12
CA GLY A 90 -5.68 5.41 -17.87
C GLY A 90 -4.25 5.48 -17.35
N ALA A 91 -3.81 6.63 -16.83
CA ALA A 91 -2.51 6.78 -16.20
C ALA A 91 -2.42 5.97 -14.90
N LEU A 92 -3.47 5.98 -14.07
CA LEU A 92 -3.50 5.17 -12.84
C LEU A 92 -3.45 3.69 -13.19
N ARG A 93 -4.18 3.28 -14.23
CA ARG A 93 -4.13 1.89 -14.71
C ARG A 93 -2.73 1.48 -15.15
N ALA A 94 -2.02 2.35 -15.86
CA ALA A 94 -0.62 2.10 -16.25
C ALA A 94 0.30 2.02 -15.02
N LEU A 95 0.14 2.92 -14.06
CA LEU A 95 0.90 2.90 -12.80
C LEU A 95 0.66 1.60 -12.04
N VAL A 96 -0.59 1.22 -11.80
CA VAL A 96 -0.95 0.00 -11.07
C VAL A 96 -0.41 -1.24 -11.77
N ALA A 97 -0.52 -1.32 -13.10
CA ALA A 97 0.03 -2.42 -13.87
C ALA A 97 1.56 -2.51 -13.77
N GLU A 98 2.25 -1.37 -13.76
CA GLU A 98 3.70 -1.32 -13.59
C GLU A 98 4.12 -1.67 -12.16
N SER A 99 3.51 -1.06 -11.14
CA SER A 99 3.74 -1.38 -9.73
C SER A 99 3.57 -2.87 -9.45
N ASN A 100 2.47 -3.47 -9.93
CA ASN A 100 2.20 -4.91 -9.77
C ASN A 100 3.16 -5.83 -10.54
N ARG A 101 4.09 -5.32 -11.36
CA ARG A 101 5.18 -6.12 -11.94
C ARG A 101 6.44 -6.11 -11.07
N HIS A 102 6.57 -5.13 -10.18
CA HIS A 102 7.70 -5.00 -9.27
C HIS A 102 7.36 -5.57 -7.89
N ASP A 103 8.40 -5.86 -7.08
CA ASP A 103 8.24 -6.46 -5.75
C ASP A 103 8.09 -5.45 -4.60
N GLN A 104 7.96 -4.16 -4.90
CA GLN A 104 7.96 -3.11 -3.88
C GLN A 104 6.59 -2.49 -3.59
N VAL A 105 5.71 -2.41 -4.60
CA VAL A 105 4.39 -1.78 -4.45
C VAL A 105 3.35 -2.64 -5.13
N TRP A 106 2.34 -3.08 -4.38
CA TRP A 106 1.28 -3.94 -4.89
C TRP A 106 -0.08 -3.31 -4.66
N PHE A 107 -0.98 -3.53 -5.60
CA PHE A 107 -2.39 -3.21 -5.53
C PHE A 107 -3.16 -4.51 -5.63
N VAL A 108 -3.87 -4.86 -4.56
CA VAL A 108 -4.58 -6.12 -4.40
C VAL A 108 -6.02 -5.85 -3.92
N PRO A 109 -7.00 -6.67 -4.33
CA PRO A 109 -8.41 -6.42 -3.98
C PRO A 109 -8.71 -6.65 -2.50
N ASP A 110 -7.99 -7.57 -1.85
CA ASP A 110 -8.19 -7.97 -0.46
C ASP A 110 -6.91 -8.57 0.14
N LEU A 111 -6.97 -8.93 1.43
CA LEU A 111 -5.84 -9.52 2.15
C LEU A 111 -5.56 -10.97 1.72
N ASP A 112 -6.53 -11.70 1.18
CA ASP A 112 -6.31 -13.07 0.70
C ASP A 112 -5.47 -13.05 -0.58
N ALA A 113 -5.75 -12.12 -1.48
CA ALA A 113 -4.95 -11.86 -2.68
C ALA A 113 -3.53 -11.35 -2.31
N LEU A 114 -3.38 -10.63 -1.20
CA LEU A 114 -2.06 -10.29 -0.66
C LEU A 114 -1.30 -11.56 -0.26
N ASP A 115 -1.95 -12.49 0.46
CA ASP A 115 -1.34 -13.74 0.91
C ASP A 115 -0.89 -14.61 -0.27
N ASP A 116 -1.72 -14.74 -1.29
CA ASP A 116 -1.37 -15.48 -2.51
C ASP A 116 -0.15 -14.88 -3.21
N ARG A 117 -0.06 -13.55 -3.24
CA ARG A 117 1.07 -12.85 -3.82
C ARG A 117 2.34 -13.04 -2.98
N LEU A 118 2.25 -12.98 -1.66
CA LEU A 118 3.38 -13.22 -0.76
C LEU A 118 3.95 -14.64 -0.94
N ARG A 119 3.09 -15.65 -1.11
CA ARG A 119 3.50 -17.03 -1.39
C ARG A 119 4.22 -17.18 -2.73
N ALA A 120 3.86 -16.38 -3.75
CA ALA A 120 4.46 -16.45 -5.07
C ALA A 120 5.86 -15.79 -5.15
N THR A 121 6.17 -14.87 -4.23
CA THR A 121 7.44 -14.14 -4.17
C THR A 121 8.46 -14.77 -3.20
N THR A 122 8.05 -15.76 -2.40
CA THR A 122 8.88 -16.44 -1.39
C THR A 122 9.46 -17.74 -1.95
#